data_AF-Q0W887-F1
#
_entry.id   AF-Q0W887-F1
#
_cell.length_a   1.000
_cell.length_b   1.000
_cell.length_c   1.000
_cell.angle_alpha   90.00
_cell.angle_beta   90.00
_cell.angle_gamma   90.00
#
_symmetry.space_group_name_H-M   'P 1'
#
loop_
_entity.id
_entity.type
_entity.pdbx_description
1 polymer ?
#
loop_
_entity_poly.entity_id
_entity_poly.type
_entity_poly.pdbx_seq_one_letter_code
_entity_poly.pdbx_strand_id
1 'polypeptide(L)'
;MAGTAGVFTEKGMRKSLNDQPGCLLMSGIARDELTGRIDAIIYRSRGPDSFYVSEHACSAARGRQINTSLRNLAREVRKDVGLGLYALPRYRRLHTFVTLARVTVHLKDGYRSQWFPCRVDEVEDYRGRRSFEASCPTNYLHESGKTIKEAMNRLGDVIEARYKGEGLHDLMREIPKCPILATIDVSPDQQSRWGTAVITPGQGSYTASIPGSQVEASSRDPYQALLNAEQKLAGQGTTIAPLSDEPVFCVADVPLALFDGTHLHRFLISISFHENDGSSFYVARAPQAGDLSIQSQSFDDALAGIRDAIALECREKTLAEITEMLKVPPFLATVRLPRT
;
A
#
# COMPACT_ATOMS: atom_id res chain seq x y z
N MET A 1 14.67 -1.04 46.19
CA MET A 1 14.05 0.21 45.69
C MET A 1 13.64 -0.01 44.25
N ALA A 2 12.39 0.32 43.96
CA ALA A 2 11.73 0.12 42.69
C ALA A 2 12.30 1.00 41.57
N GLY A 3 12.28 0.49 40.34
CA GLY A 3 12.40 1.28 39.11
C GLY A 3 11.28 0.86 38.16
N THR A 4 10.13 1.53 38.27
CA THR A 4 8.93 1.29 37.48
C THR A 4 9.18 1.65 36.00
N ALA A 5 8.93 0.68 35.11
CA ALA A 5 8.89 0.89 33.68
C ALA A 5 7.79 1.88 33.32
N GLY A 6 8.17 2.99 32.69
CA GLY A 6 7.24 4.05 32.25
C GLY A 6 6.35 3.57 31.12
N VAL A 7 5.06 3.42 31.40
CA VAL A 7 4.01 3.27 30.40
C VAL A 7 3.91 4.60 29.63
N PHE A 8 4.26 4.60 28.35
CA PHE A 8 4.08 5.74 27.46
C PHE A 8 2.57 5.98 27.24
N THR A 9 2.00 6.89 28.02
CA THR A 9 0.64 7.36 27.85
C THR A 9 0.59 8.50 26.83
N GLU A 10 -0.54 8.63 26.14
CA GLU A 10 -0.84 9.62 25.10
C GLU A 10 -0.57 11.08 25.52
N LYS A 11 -0.57 11.38 26.83
CA LYS A 11 -0.17 12.68 27.40
C LYS A 11 1.34 12.94 27.33
N GLY A 12 2.18 11.92 27.32
CA GLY A 12 3.64 12.04 27.23
C GLY A 12 4.13 12.52 25.86
N MET A 13 3.45 12.12 24.77
CA MET A 13 3.82 12.56 23.42
C MET A 13 3.48 14.03 23.17
N ARG A 14 2.36 14.54 23.70
CA ARG A 14 1.98 15.95 23.51
C ARG A 14 2.91 16.95 24.20
N LYS A 15 3.55 16.56 25.31
CA LYS A 15 4.45 17.46 26.05
C LYS A 15 5.86 17.51 25.46
N SER A 16 6.31 16.41 24.83
CA SER A 16 7.63 16.32 24.18
C SER A 16 7.74 17.14 22.88
N LEU A 17 6.61 17.44 22.22
CA LEU A 17 6.61 18.15 20.93
C LEU A 17 6.52 19.67 21.07
N ASN A 18 6.08 20.19 22.23
CA ASN A 18 5.85 21.63 22.42
C ASN A 18 7.01 22.38 23.11
N ASP A 19 7.93 21.68 23.79
CA ASP A 19 8.96 22.31 24.62
C ASP A 19 10.37 22.32 23.99
N GLN A 20 10.51 22.01 22.70
CA GLN A 20 11.76 22.22 21.96
C GLN A 20 11.68 23.42 21.03
N PRO A 21 12.22 24.60 21.42
CA PRO A 21 12.41 25.72 20.50
C PRO A 21 13.52 25.33 19.52
N GLY A 22 13.12 24.80 18.37
CA GLY A 22 14.03 24.24 17.38
C GLY A 22 13.59 22.90 16.78
N CYS A 23 12.41 22.38 17.13
CA CYS A 23 11.81 21.27 16.40
C CYS A 23 11.42 21.80 15.00
N LEU A 24 12.33 21.63 14.04
CA LEU A 24 12.07 21.80 12.62
C LEU A 24 10.75 21.09 12.31
N LEU A 25 9.72 21.89 12.04
CA LEU A 25 8.49 21.45 11.41
C LEU A 25 8.91 20.80 10.09
N MET A 26 9.11 19.48 10.10
CA MET A 26 9.33 18.73 8.87
C MET A 26 8.03 18.82 8.10
N SER A 27 8.05 19.66 7.07
CA SER A 27 7.02 19.75 6.05
C SER A 27 6.64 18.34 5.63
N GLY A 28 5.38 17.97 5.86
CA GLY A 28 4.81 16.77 5.29
C GLY A 28 5.12 16.75 3.80
N ILE A 29 5.56 15.59 3.30
CA ILE A 29 5.94 15.42 1.90
C ILE A 29 4.64 15.25 1.09
N ALA A 30 3.67 16.16 1.22
CA ALA A 30 2.64 16.27 0.20
C ALA A 30 3.29 16.96 -1.00
N ARG A 31 3.75 16.13 -1.93
CA ARG A 31 4.34 16.54 -3.20
C ARG A 31 3.20 16.61 -4.21
N ASP A 32 2.68 17.80 -4.51
CA ASP A 32 1.80 17.99 -5.67
C ASP A 32 2.15 19.25 -6.44
N GLU A 33 2.06 19.12 -7.76
CA GLU A 33 1.57 20.13 -8.72
C GLU A 33 1.61 19.62 -10.19
N LEU A 34 1.83 18.31 -10.45
CA LEU A 34 1.74 17.77 -11.84
C LEU A 34 1.00 16.44 -11.98
N THR A 35 0.53 15.83 -10.88
CA THR A 35 -0.03 14.46 -10.89
C THR A 35 -1.41 14.39 -10.28
N GLY A 36 -1.75 15.33 -9.39
CA GLY A 36 -3.01 15.32 -8.67
C GLY A 36 -3.17 14.15 -7.71
N ARG A 37 -2.09 13.45 -7.28
CA ARG A 37 -2.21 12.31 -6.34
C ARG A 37 -1.26 12.39 -5.15
N ILE A 38 -1.80 12.09 -3.96
CA ILE A 38 -1.13 12.20 -2.66
C ILE A 38 -1.17 10.86 -1.94
N ASP A 39 -0.18 10.66 -1.08
CA ASP A 39 0.03 9.40 -0.40
C ASP A 39 -0.57 9.43 0.98
N ALA A 40 -1.11 8.29 1.36
CA ALA A 40 -1.69 8.10 2.66
C ALA A 40 -1.18 6.79 3.23
N ILE A 41 -0.23 6.88 4.16
CA ILE A 41 0.10 5.77 5.04
C ILE A 41 -0.86 5.83 6.23
N ILE A 42 -1.76 4.86 6.32
CA ILE A 42 -2.79 4.83 7.35
C ILE A 42 -2.34 3.92 8.48
N TYR A 43 -2.18 4.51 9.67
CA TYR A 43 -1.90 3.85 10.93
C TYR A 43 -3.20 3.67 11.72
N ARG A 44 -3.36 2.52 12.38
CA ARG A 44 -4.53 2.28 13.24
C ARG A 44 -4.32 2.90 14.61
N SER A 45 -5.31 3.67 15.08
CA SER A 45 -5.38 4.11 16.48
C SER A 45 -6.26 3.13 17.27
N ARG A 46 -5.94 2.85 18.54
CA ARG A 46 -6.74 1.94 19.40
C ARG A 46 -8.03 2.59 19.96
N GLY A 47 -8.45 3.75 19.44
CA GLY A 47 -9.63 4.48 19.88
C GLY A 47 -10.84 4.35 18.93
N PRO A 48 -11.99 4.97 19.27
CA PRO A 48 -13.21 4.94 18.45
C PRO A 48 -13.07 5.66 17.09
N ASP A 49 -12.02 6.48 16.93
CA ASP A 49 -11.55 7.01 15.64
C ASP A 49 -10.37 6.16 15.16
N SER A 50 -10.67 5.11 14.39
CA SER A 50 -9.80 3.94 14.20
C SER A 50 -8.63 4.11 13.21
N PHE A 51 -8.52 5.26 12.53
CA PHE A 51 -7.53 5.48 11.47
C PHE A 51 -6.86 6.86 11.58
N TYR A 52 -5.54 6.90 11.57
CA TYR A 52 -4.71 8.10 11.45
C TYR A 52 -3.88 7.99 10.17
N VAL A 53 -3.88 9.01 9.32
CA VAL A 53 -3.02 9.04 8.14
C VAL A 53 -1.77 9.83 8.46
N SER A 54 -0.59 9.19 8.49
CA SER A 54 0.67 9.92 8.62
C SER A 54 1.19 10.28 7.24
N GLU A 55 0.86 11.51 6.84
CA GLU A 55 1.76 12.43 6.12
C GLU A 55 1.47 13.90 6.49
N HIS A 56 0.37 14.18 7.22
CA HIS A 56 0.09 15.49 7.80
C HIS A 56 0.42 15.52 9.29
N ALA A 57 1.27 16.45 9.71
CA ALA A 57 1.70 16.62 11.10
C ALA A 57 0.57 16.97 12.08
N CYS A 58 -0.66 17.23 11.62
CA CYS A 58 -1.86 17.42 12.44
C CYS A 58 -3.08 17.21 11.53
N SER A 59 -3.67 16.01 11.45
CA SER A 59 -4.86 15.83 10.60
C SER A 59 -6.14 15.70 11.41
N ALA A 60 -7.07 16.61 11.12
CA ALA A 60 -8.47 16.54 11.50
C ALA A 60 -9.28 15.66 10.52
N ALA A 61 -8.61 14.97 9.57
CA ALA A 61 -9.20 13.99 8.66
C ALA A 61 -9.53 12.66 9.35
N ARG A 62 -10.22 12.74 10.48
CA ARG A 62 -10.81 11.59 11.15
C ARG A 62 -12.14 11.26 10.51
N GLY A 63 -12.47 9.98 10.52
CA GLY A 63 -13.77 9.47 10.12
C GLY A 63 -14.07 8.17 10.83
N ARG A 64 -15.36 7.84 10.96
CA ARG A 64 -15.79 6.53 11.49
C ARG A 64 -15.34 5.36 10.61
N GLN A 65 -15.06 5.64 9.33
CA GLN A 65 -14.61 4.68 8.35
C GLN A 65 -13.36 5.18 7.62
N ILE A 66 -12.60 4.23 7.07
CA ILE A 66 -11.35 4.50 6.35
C ILE A 66 -11.57 5.41 5.13
N ASN A 67 -12.63 5.16 4.36
CA ASN A 67 -12.97 5.98 3.18
C ASN A 67 -13.33 7.43 3.57
N THR A 68 -14.05 7.62 4.68
CA THR A 68 -14.39 8.96 5.20
C THR A 68 -13.12 9.71 5.60
N SER A 69 -12.17 9.01 6.23
CA SER A 69 -10.87 9.58 6.61
C SER A 69 -10.07 9.99 5.38
N LEU A 70 -10.02 9.14 4.34
CA LEU A 70 -9.35 9.44 3.07
C LEU A 70 -9.99 10.61 2.32
N ARG A 71 -11.33 10.69 2.27
CA ARG A 71 -12.05 11.83 1.66
C ARG A 71 -11.78 13.14 2.40
N ASN A 72 -11.75 13.10 3.74
CA ASN A 72 -11.43 14.28 4.55
C ASN A 72 -9.99 14.71 4.32
N LEU A 73 -9.05 13.77 4.22
CA LEU A 73 -7.66 14.05 3.92
C LEU A 73 -7.54 14.70 2.54
N ALA A 74 -8.14 14.12 1.51
CA ALA A 74 -8.17 14.70 0.17
C ALA A 74 -8.66 16.15 0.17
N ARG A 75 -9.72 16.44 0.93
CA ARG A 75 -10.28 17.80 1.08
C ARG A 75 -9.30 18.75 1.79
N GLU A 76 -8.68 18.30 2.87
CA GLU A 76 -7.67 19.08 3.61
C GLU A 76 -6.49 19.40 2.69
N VAL A 77 -5.96 18.40 1.97
CA VAL A 77 -4.78 18.66 1.13
C VAL A 77 -5.10 19.60 -0.02
N ARG A 78 -6.27 19.45 -0.67
CA ARG A 78 -6.70 20.41 -1.71
C ARG A 78 -6.76 21.84 -1.19
N LYS A 79 -7.25 22.04 0.04
CA LYS A 79 -7.31 23.36 0.66
C LYS A 79 -5.90 23.91 0.88
N ASP A 80 -5.01 23.11 1.43
CA ASP A 80 -3.63 23.50 1.72
C ASP A 80 -2.83 23.79 0.42
N VAL A 81 -3.02 23.01 -0.64
CA VAL A 81 -2.48 23.27 -1.98
C VAL A 81 -3.01 24.61 -2.52
N GLY A 82 -4.32 24.86 -2.43
CA GLY A 82 -4.90 26.14 -2.85
C GLY A 82 -4.41 27.35 -2.06
N LEU A 83 -3.85 27.14 -0.86
CA LEU A 83 -3.23 28.15 -0.02
C LEU A 83 -1.72 28.31 -0.28
N GLY A 84 -1.14 27.54 -1.21
CA GLY A 84 0.29 27.57 -1.52
C GLY A 84 1.17 27.01 -0.41
N LEU A 85 0.64 26.12 0.43
CA LEU A 85 1.39 25.50 1.54
C LEU A 85 2.28 24.33 1.10
N TYR A 86 2.21 23.93 -0.16
CA TYR A 86 3.05 22.89 -0.76
C TYR A 86 4.00 23.44 -1.81
N ALA A 87 5.18 22.84 -1.88
CA ALA A 87 6.16 23.16 -2.90
C ALA A 87 5.90 22.34 -4.17
N LEU A 88 6.03 23.01 -5.32
CA LEU A 88 6.10 22.40 -6.65
C LEU A 88 7.05 21.17 -6.67
N PRO A 89 6.60 20.00 -7.16
CA PRO A 89 7.42 18.82 -7.20
C PRO A 89 8.45 18.95 -8.33
N ARG A 90 9.66 18.43 -8.08
CA ARG A 90 10.74 18.39 -9.11
C ARG A 90 10.49 17.35 -10.21
N TYR A 91 9.52 16.47 -10.00
CA TYR A 91 9.19 15.33 -10.84
C TYR A 91 7.71 14.99 -10.73
N ARG A 92 7.15 14.48 -11.83
CA ARG A 92 5.76 14.06 -11.98
C ARG A 92 5.66 12.55 -11.73
N ARG A 93 5.03 12.14 -10.64
CA ARG A 93 4.60 10.75 -10.42
C ARG A 93 3.52 10.32 -11.43
N LEU A 94 3.84 9.37 -12.27
CA LEU A 94 2.91 8.83 -13.27
C LEU A 94 1.98 7.81 -12.61
N HIS A 95 2.53 6.78 -11.95
CA HIS A 95 1.77 5.69 -11.34
C HIS A 95 2.42 5.21 -10.04
N THR A 96 1.59 4.63 -9.17
CA THR A 96 2.03 3.98 -7.92
C THR A 96 1.66 2.51 -7.95
N PHE A 97 2.63 1.69 -7.59
CA PHE A 97 2.53 0.25 -7.45
C PHE A 97 2.85 -0.16 -6.02
N VAL A 98 2.12 -1.12 -5.47
CA VAL A 98 2.36 -1.71 -4.16
C VAL A 98 2.72 -3.18 -4.33
N THR A 99 3.79 -3.65 -3.69
CA THR A 99 4.25 -5.03 -3.76
C THR A 99 4.98 -5.45 -2.48
N LEU A 100 5.57 -6.65 -2.47
CA LEU A 100 6.46 -7.13 -1.41
C LEU A 100 7.89 -7.31 -1.94
N ALA A 101 8.90 -6.83 -1.21
CA ALA A 101 10.30 -7.19 -1.45
C ALA A 101 10.70 -8.33 -0.51
N ARG A 102 11.28 -9.41 -1.05
CA ARG A 102 11.92 -10.45 -0.23
C ARG A 102 13.37 -10.05 -0.03
N VAL A 103 13.75 -9.76 1.21
CA VAL A 103 15.12 -9.39 1.57
C VAL A 103 15.67 -10.42 2.55
N THR A 104 16.89 -10.88 2.31
CA THR A 104 17.63 -11.68 3.28
C THR A 104 18.43 -10.73 4.16
N VAL A 105 18.05 -10.63 5.43
CA VAL A 105 18.72 -9.76 6.40
C VAL A 105 19.72 -10.56 7.23
N HIS A 106 20.92 -10.02 7.38
CA HIS A 106 22.00 -10.58 8.18
C HIS A 106 21.96 -10.00 9.60
N LEU A 107 21.28 -10.67 10.52
CA LEU A 107 21.08 -10.25 11.91
C LEU A 107 22.24 -10.73 12.79
N LYS A 108 22.35 -10.20 14.03
CA LYS A 108 23.32 -10.70 15.03
C LYS A 108 23.12 -12.19 15.31
N ASP A 109 21.86 -12.63 15.29
CA ASP A 109 21.44 -13.97 15.69
C ASP A 109 21.36 -14.96 14.51
N GLY A 110 21.79 -14.57 13.30
CA GLY A 110 21.74 -15.38 12.09
C GLY A 110 21.19 -14.63 10.88
N TYR A 111 20.82 -15.36 9.82
CA TYR A 111 20.18 -14.75 8.65
C TYR A 111 18.69 -15.10 8.58
N ARG A 112 17.88 -14.18 8.08
CA ARG A 112 16.44 -14.39 7.91
C ARG A 112 15.97 -13.81 6.59
N SER A 113 15.19 -14.57 5.83
CA SER A 113 14.46 -14.04 4.69
C SER A 113 13.13 -13.45 5.14
N GLN A 114 12.87 -12.19 4.79
CA GLN A 114 11.72 -11.44 5.28
C GLN A 114 11.09 -10.62 4.15
N TRP A 115 9.76 -10.59 4.15
CA TRP A 115 8.96 -9.80 3.22
C TRP A 115 8.70 -8.41 3.77
N PHE A 116 9.05 -7.38 3.00
CA PHE A 116 8.82 -5.98 3.30
C PHE A 116 7.76 -5.40 2.38
N PRO A 117 6.73 -4.72 2.91
CA PRO A 117 5.78 -3.97 2.10
C PRO A 117 6.53 -2.83 1.41
N CYS A 118 6.42 -2.81 0.10
CA CYS A 118 7.13 -1.88 -0.75
C CYS A 118 6.14 -1.15 -1.64
N ARG A 119 6.49 0.09 -1.92
CA ARG A 119 5.82 0.93 -2.88
C ARG A 119 6.83 1.30 -3.95
N VAL A 120 6.41 1.32 -5.20
CA VAL A 120 7.21 1.79 -6.31
C VAL A 120 6.41 2.85 -7.05
N ASP A 121 6.99 4.04 -7.16
CA ASP A 121 6.44 5.13 -7.96
C ASP A 121 7.20 5.23 -9.27
N GLU A 122 6.49 5.25 -10.39
CA GLU A 122 7.08 5.71 -11.64
C GLU A 122 7.03 7.24 -11.65
N VAL A 123 8.18 7.88 -11.87
CA VAL A 123 8.32 9.34 -11.85
C VAL A 123 8.99 9.83 -13.14
N GLU A 124 8.58 11.00 -13.60
CA GLU A 124 9.11 11.68 -14.77
C GLU A 124 9.67 13.04 -14.36
N ASP A 125 10.95 13.31 -14.62
CA ASP A 125 11.57 14.60 -14.29
C ASP A 125 11.15 15.72 -15.25
N TYR A 126 11.54 16.97 -14.95
CA TYR A 126 11.27 18.13 -15.81
C TYR A 126 11.87 18.04 -17.23
N ARG A 127 12.75 17.07 -17.50
CA ARG A 127 13.33 16.79 -18.83
C ARG A 127 12.62 15.64 -19.54
N GLY A 128 11.53 15.11 -18.98
CA GLY A 128 10.81 13.96 -19.51
C GLY A 128 11.54 12.63 -19.29
N ARG A 129 12.55 12.57 -18.40
CA ARG A 129 13.26 11.32 -18.11
C ARG A 129 12.51 10.55 -17.05
N ARG A 130 12.24 9.29 -17.32
CA ARG A 130 11.56 8.38 -16.40
C ARG A 130 12.53 7.65 -15.48
N SER A 131 12.11 7.47 -14.25
CA SER A 131 12.76 6.64 -13.23
C SER A 131 11.72 6.01 -12.32
N PHE A 132 12.15 5.04 -11.52
CA PHE A 132 11.31 4.36 -10.54
C PHE A 132 11.88 4.61 -9.15
N GLU A 133 11.05 5.16 -8.26
CA GLU A 133 11.37 5.37 -6.86
C GLU A 133 10.70 4.26 -6.03
N ALA A 134 11.51 3.33 -5.51
CA ALA A 134 11.05 2.28 -4.62
C ALA A 134 11.22 2.74 -3.17
N SER A 135 10.21 2.51 -2.34
CA SER A 135 10.24 2.85 -0.92
C SER A 135 9.68 1.72 -0.07
N CYS A 136 10.23 1.58 1.13
CA CYS A 136 9.62 0.82 2.21
C CYS A 136 8.94 1.84 3.14
N PRO A 137 7.61 2.04 3.04
CA PRO A 137 6.90 3.17 3.66
C PRO A 137 7.02 3.23 5.18
N THR A 138 7.50 2.14 5.77
CA THR A 138 7.42 1.86 7.18
C THR A 138 8.69 2.24 7.93
N ASN A 139 9.78 2.39 7.19
CA ASN A 139 11.11 2.72 7.69
C ASN A 139 11.73 3.88 6.92
N TYR A 140 10.95 4.54 6.05
CA TYR A 140 11.36 5.67 5.21
C TYR A 140 12.59 5.40 4.34
N LEU A 141 12.89 4.12 4.12
CA LEU A 141 13.94 3.68 3.20
C LEU A 141 13.43 3.88 1.78
N HIS A 142 14.23 4.52 0.95
CA HIS A 142 13.87 4.81 -0.42
C HIS A 142 15.10 4.72 -1.32
N GLU A 143 14.89 4.23 -2.52
CA GLU A 143 15.91 4.10 -3.55
C GLU A 143 15.32 4.34 -4.93
N SER A 144 16.18 4.69 -5.89
CA SER A 144 15.76 4.97 -7.26
C SER A 144 16.50 4.09 -8.28
N GLY A 145 15.83 3.78 -9.39
CA GLY A 145 16.39 3.01 -10.49
C GLY A 145 15.78 3.39 -11.84
N LYS A 146 16.39 2.92 -12.93
CA LYS A 146 15.84 3.10 -14.30
C LYS A 146 14.73 2.12 -14.63
N THR A 147 14.61 1.04 -13.85
CA THR A 147 13.56 0.02 -13.97
C THR A 147 13.03 -0.33 -12.58
N ILE A 148 11.81 -0.88 -12.48
CA ILE A 148 11.29 -1.41 -11.20
C ILE A 148 12.26 -2.42 -10.59
N LYS A 149 12.80 -3.34 -11.40
CA LYS A 149 13.74 -4.36 -10.91
C LYS A 149 14.98 -3.73 -10.29
N GLU A 150 15.56 -2.73 -10.94
CA GLU A 150 16.73 -2.02 -10.41
C GLU A 150 16.41 -1.27 -9.11
N ALA A 151 15.30 -0.52 -9.08
CA ALA A 151 14.88 0.22 -7.89
C ALA A 151 14.61 -0.72 -6.70
N MET A 152 13.94 -1.84 -6.94
CA MET A 152 13.63 -2.86 -5.93
C MET A 152 14.88 -3.60 -5.43
N ASN A 153 15.82 -3.91 -6.31
CA ASN A 153 17.09 -4.52 -5.91
C ASN A 153 17.88 -3.58 -4.99
N ARG A 154 18.03 -2.31 -5.40
CA ARG A 154 18.71 -1.28 -4.57
C ARG A 154 18.01 -1.07 -3.24
N LEU A 155 16.68 -1.01 -3.24
CA LEU A 155 15.90 -0.93 -1.99
C LEU A 155 16.17 -2.15 -1.10
N GLY A 156 16.29 -3.35 -1.68
CA GLY A 156 16.68 -4.57 -0.99
C GLY A 156 18.05 -4.46 -0.33
N ASP A 157 19.05 -3.97 -1.05
CA ASP A 157 20.41 -3.74 -0.53
C ASP A 157 20.40 -2.75 0.64
N VAL A 158 19.61 -1.68 0.55
CA VAL A 158 19.46 -0.68 1.62
C VAL A 158 18.74 -1.26 2.84
N ILE A 159 17.69 -2.06 2.64
CA ILE A 159 17.00 -2.77 3.72
C ILE A 159 17.97 -3.74 4.42
N GLU A 160 18.72 -4.53 3.66
CA GLU A 160 19.73 -5.44 4.20
C GLU A 160 20.76 -4.67 5.03
N ALA A 161 21.32 -3.59 4.48
CA ALA A 161 22.31 -2.76 5.16
C ALA A 161 21.76 -2.14 6.45
N ARG A 162 20.50 -1.68 6.45
CA ARG A 162 19.83 -1.09 7.62
C ARG A 162 19.73 -2.06 8.79
N TYR A 163 19.44 -3.33 8.51
CA TYR A 163 19.25 -4.36 9.54
C TYR A 163 20.49 -5.24 9.78
N LYS A 164 21.59 -4.94 9.10
CA LYS A 164 22.83 -5.70 9.24
C LYS A 164 23.35 -5.61 10.67
N GLY A 165 23.47 -6.76 11.32
CA GLY A 165 23.90 -6.85 12.70
C GLY A 165 22.91 -6.23 13.67
N GLU A 166 21.61 -6.14 13.34
CA GLU A 166 20.53 -5.87 14.31
C GLU A 166 20.03 -7.17 14.96
N GLY A 167 19.34 -7.07 16.10
CA GLY A 167 18.70 -8.22 16.73
C GLY A 167 17.38 -8.59 16.02
N LEU A 168 16.97 -9.87 16.09
CA LEU A 168 15.68 -10.29 15.53
C LEU A 168 14.50 -9.52 16.15
N HIS A 169 14.60 -9.18 17.44
CA HIS A 169 13.55 -8.43 18.13
C HIS A 169 13.39 -7.01 17.56
N ASP A 170 14.49 -6.32 17.27
CA ASP A 170 14.47 -4.96 16.71
C ASP A 170 13.85 -4.96 15.31
N LEU A 171 14.25 -5.93 14.47
CA LEU A 171 13.63 -6.17 13.17
C LEU A 171 12.11 -6.37 13.30
N MET A 172 11.67 -7.27 14.18
CA MET A 172 10.24 -7.57 14.35
C MET A 172 9.43 -6.43 14.96
N ARG A 173 10.08 -5.50 15.68
CA ARG A 173 9.47 -4.27 16.19
C ARG A 173 9.32 -3.23 15.08
N GLU A 174 10.30 -3.14 14.19
CA GLU A 174 10.34 -2.15 13.12
C GLU A 174 9.53 -2.53 11.89
N ILE A 175 9.34 -3.82 11.60
CA ILE A 175 8.42 -4.26 10.54
C ILE A 175 6.99 -4.02 11.02
N PRO A 176 6.23 -3.10 10.42
CA PRO A 176 4.83 -2.98 10.77
C PRO A 176 4.09 -4.19 10.24
N LYS A 177 3.17 -4.63 11.10
CA LYS A 177 2.44 -5.88 10.91
C LYS A 177 1.31 -5.73 9.90
N CYS A 178 0.74 -4.52 9.78
CA CYS A 178 -0.42 -4.24 8.93
C CYS A 178 -0.40 -2.81 8.36
N PRO A 179 0.65 -2.35 7.65
CA PRO A 179 0.58 -1.07 6.96
C PRO A 179 -0.57 -1.08 5.94
N ILE A 180 -1.30 0.02 5.91
CA ILE A 180 -2.31 0.30 4.90
C ILE A 180 -1.78 1.47 4.07
N LEU A 181 -1.73 1.25 2.76
CA LEU A 181 -1.18 2.13 1.76
C LEU A 181 -2.32 2.55 0.84
N ALA A 182 -2.52 3.85 0.71
CA ALA A 182 -3.44 4.40 -0.26
C ALA A 182 -2.74 5.49 -1.06
N THR A 183 -3.08 5.56 -2.33
CA THR A 183 -2.91 6.75 -3.15
C THR A 183 -4.27 7.40 -3.27
N ILE A 184 -4.30 8.73 -3.20
CA ILE A 184 -5.52 9.54 -3.22
C ILE A 184 -5.41 10.56 -4.34
N ASP A 185 -6.35 10.57 -5.26
CA ASP A 185 -6.56 11.62 -6.24
C ASP A 185 -7.14 12.87 -5.57
N VAL A 186 -6.33 13.92 -5.53
CA VAL A 186 -6.69 15.25 -5.06
C VAL A 186 -7.19 16.15 -6.18
N SER A 187 -7.23 15.66 -7.43
CA SER A 187 -7.77 16.41 -8.56
C SER A 187 -9.24 16.79 -8.33
N PRO A 188 -9.68 17.97 -8.82
CA PRO A 188 -11.05 18.45 -8.64
C PRO A 188 -12.09 17.67 -9.47
N ASP A 189 -11.71 16.67 -10.26
CA ASP A 189 -12.64 15.87 -11.07
C ASP A 189 -13.41 14.88 -10.18
N GLN A 190 -14.57 15.34 -9.66
CA GLN A 190 -15.44 14.61 -8.74
C GLN A 190 -16.10 13.34 -9.32
N GLN A 191 -15.71 12.89 -10.51
CA GLN A 191 -16.37 11.80 -11.24
C GLN A 191 -15.42 10.66 -11.65
N SER A 192 -14.15 10.68 -11.21
CA SER A 192 -13.24 9.58 -11.49
C SER A 192 -13.57 8.36 -10.62
N ARG A 193 -13.90 7.24 -11.27
CA ARG A 193 -14.04 5.93 -10.64
C ARG A 193 -12.71 5.21 -10.68
N TRP A 194 -12.34 4.58 -9.56
CA TRP A 194 -11.06 3.91 -9.39
C TRP A 194 -11.27 2.45 -9.02
N GLY A 195 -10.38 1.58 -9.51
CA GLY A 195 -10.35 0.18 -9.15
C GLY A 195 -8.95 -0.32 -8.85
N THR A 196 -8.86 -1.61 -8.53
CA THR A 196 -7.57 -2.31 -8.41
C THR A 196 -7.21 -2.92 -9.76
N ALA A 197 -5.97 -2.71 -10.19
CA ALA A 197 -5.32 -3.56 -11.18
C ALA A 197 -4.30 -4.47 -10.47
N VAL A 198 -4.25 -5.72 -10.91
CA VAL A 198 -3.27 -6.71 -10.49
C VAL A 198 -2.28 -6.89 -11.63
N ILE A 199 -1.01 -6.65 -11.37
CA ILE A 199 0.05 -6.75 -12.37
C ILE A 199 0.96 -7.89 -11.98
N THR A 200 0.87 -8.99 -12.73
CA THR A 200 1.62 -10.21 -12.48
C THR A 200 2.91 -10.22 -13.30
N PRO A 201 4.08 -10.32 -12.67
CA PRO A 201 5.34 -10.47 -13.37
C PRO A 201 5.45 -11.86 -14.00
N GLY A 202 5.82 -11.92 -15.28
CA GLY A 202 6.13 -13.13 -16.04
C GLY A 202 7.58 -13.15 -16.52
N GLN A 203 7.92 -14.09 -17.41
CA GLN A 203 9.26 -14.17 -18.00
C GLN A 203 9.51 -13.02 -19.00
N GLY A 204 10.04 -11.90 -18.51
CA GLY A 204 10.38 -10.73 -19.33
C GLY A 204 9.19 -9.85 -19.73
N SER A 205 8.03 -10.06 -19.12
CA SER A 205 6.82 -9.27 -19.32
C SER A 205 6.03 -9.11 -18.02
N TYR A 206 5.07 -8.21 -18.03
CA TYR A 206 4.08 -7.97 -17.00
C TYR A 206 2.71 -8.07 -17.62
N THR A 207 1.77 -8.74 -16.94
CA THR A 207 0.37 -8.81 -17.35
C THR A 207 -0.47 -8.08 -16.32
N ALA A 208 -1.15 -7.02 -16.74
CA ALA A 208 -2.14 -6.31 -15.94
C ALA A 208 -3.52 -6.90 -16.18
N SER A 209 -4.22 -7.25 -15.10
CA SER A 209 -5.62 -7.66 -15.08
C SER A 209 -6.43 -6.78 -14.13
N ILE A 210 -7.72 -6.62 -14.43
CA ILE A 210 -8.64 -5.80 -13.61
C ILE A 210 -9.70 -6.73 -13.03
N PRO A 211 -9.68 -7.04 -11.73
CA PRO A 211 -10.55 -8.09 -11.20
C PRO A 211 -12.01 -7.65 -11.20
N GLY A 212 -12.89 -8.56 -11.63
CA GLY A 212 -14.28 -8.26 -11.98
C GLY A 212 -14.49 -7.88 -13.45
N SER A 213 -13.47 -8.04 -14.30
CA SER A 213 -13.56 -7.87 -15.76
C SER A 213 -12.85 -9.01 -16.49
N GLN A 214 -13.00 -9.08 -17.81
CA GLN A 214 -12.24 -9.97 -18.70
C GLN A 214 -11.01 -9.27 -19.30
N VAL A 215 -10.64 -8.10 -18.76
CA VAL A 215 -9.53 -7.30 -19.29
C VAL A 215 -8.21 -7.84 -18.77
N GLU A 216 -7.38 -8.26 -19.71
CA GLU A 216 -5.97 -8.53 -19.49
C GLU A 216 -5.14 -7.88 -20.58
N ALA A 217 -4.01 -7.29 -20.20
CA ALA A 217 -3.05 -6.72 -21.15
C ALA A 217 -1.62 -6.92 -20.68
N SER A 218 -0.73 -7.25 -21.61
CA SER A 218 0.68 -7.50 -21.31
C SER A 218 1.58 -6.44 -21.93
N SER A 219 2.72 -6.20 -21.29
CA SER A 219 3.82 -5.40 -21.83
C SER A 219 5.15 -5.80 -21.19
N ARG A 220 6.28 -5.32 -21.70
CA ARG A 220 7.60 -5.47 -21.06
C ARG A 220 7.78 -4.53 -19.87
N ASP A 221 6.90 -3.55 -19.76
CA ASP A 221 6.91 -2.52 -18.73
C ASP A 221 5.56 -2.55 -17.97
N PRO A 222 5.56 -2.52 -16.62
CA PRO A 222 4.34 -2.64 -15.82
C PRO A 222 3.38 -1.46 -16.01
N TYR A 223 3.90 -0.26 -16.24
CA TYR A 223 3.06 0.90 -16.53
C TYR A 223 2.39 0.76 -17.90
N GLN A 224 3.14 0.38 -18.92
CA GLN A 224 2.56 0.15 -20.24
C GLN A 224 1.55 -1.01 -20.23
N ALA A 225 1.77 -2.05 -19.41
CA ALA A 225 0.78 -3.11 -19.22
C ALA A 225 -0.52 -2.55 -18.61
N LEU A 226 -0.41 -1.71 -17.57
CA LEU A 226 -1.54 -1.03 -16.95
C LEU A 226 -2.30 -0.13 -17.94
N LEU A 227 -1.59 0.72 -18.71
CA LEU A 227 -2.22 1.56 -19.73
C LEU A 227 -2.95 0.75 -20.79
N ASN A 228 -2.34 -0.34 -21.25
CA ASN A 228 -2.97 -1.21 -22.25
C ASN A 228 -4.25 -1.85 -21.67
N ALA A 229 -4.27 -2.19 -20.38
CA ALA A 229 -5.47 -2.68 -19.71
C ALA A 229 -6.54 -1.59 -19.60
N GLU A 230 -6.17 -0.35 -19.22
CA GLU A 230 -7.10 0.79 -19.18
C GLU A 230 -7.74 1.07 -20.54
N GLN A 231 -6.94 1.06 -21.62
CA GLN A 231 -7.42 1.26 -22.98
C GLN A 231 -8.40 0.16 -23.41
N LYS A 232 -8.06 -1.11 -23.11
CA LYS A 232 -8.97 -2.24 -23.38
C LYS A 232 -10.27 -2.11 -22.58
N LEU A 233 -10.19 -1.73 -21.31
CA LEU A 233 -11.36 -1.54 -20.46
C LEU A 233 -12.29 -0.45 -21.00
N ALA A 234 -11.72 0.68 -21.44
CA ALA A 234 -12.48 1.76 -22.06
C ALA A 234 -13.16 1.32 -23.37
N GLY A 235 -12.54 0.43 -24.15
CA GLY A 235 -13.08 -0.08 -25.40
C GLY A 235 -14.16 -1.17 -25.26
N GLN A 236 -14.22 -1.87 -24.13
CA GLN A 236 -15.11 -3.03 -23.94
C GLN A 236 -16.49 -2.68 -23.36
N GLY A 237 -16.77 -1.42 -23.01
CA GLY A 237 -18.05 -1.02 -22.41
C GLY A 237 -18.42 -1.83 -21.15
N THR A 238 -17.41 -2.38 -20.46
CA THR A 238 -17.64 -3.35 -19.39
C THR A 238 -18.14 -2.65 -18.14
N THR A 239 -19.32 -3.07 -17.67
CA THR A 239 -19.87 -2.59 -16.41
C THR A 239 -19.18 -3.30 -15.25
N ILE A 240 -18.06 -2.76 -14.79
CA ILE A 240 -17.52 -3.13 -13.47
C ILE A 240 -18.45 -2.51 -12.43
N ALA A 241 -18.80 -3.28 -11.39
CA ALA A 241 -19.61 -2.80 -10.27
C ALA A 241 -19.10 -1.42 -9.80
N PRO A 242 -20.00 -0.49 -9.46
CA PRO A 242 -19.61 0.85 -9.02
C PRO A 242 -18.64 0.74 -7.85
N LEU A 243 -17.49 1.38 -8.06
CA LEU A 243 -16.49 1.63 -7.03
C LEU A 243 -16.59 3.10 -6.71
N SER A 244 -16.77 3.38 -5.42
CA SER A 244 -17.11 4.72 -4.95
C SER A 244 -15.89 5.52 -4.53
N ASP A 245 -14.78 4.84 -4.24
CA ASP A 245 -13.52 5.46 -3.82
C ASP A 245 -12.31 4.66 -4.34
N GLU A 246 -11.11 5.23 -4.20
CA GLU A 246 -9.85 4.55 -4.48
C GLU A 246 -9.65 3.32 -3.58
N PRO A 247 -9.14 2.20 -4.13
CA PRO A 247 -8.82 1.05 -3.33
C PRO A 247 -7.65 1.37 -2.39
N VAL A 248 -7.67 0.73 -1.22
CA VAL A 248 -6.52 0.71 -0.31
C VAL A 248 -5.80 -0.62 -0.42
N PHE A 249 -4.49 -0.59 -0.28
CA PHE A 249 -3.64 -1.78 -0.31
C PHE A 249 -3.09 -2.04 1.08
N CYS A 250 -3.16 -3.27 1.56
CA CYS A 250 -2.58 -3.63 2.84
C CYS A 250 -1.85 -4.96 2.75
N VAL A 251 -1.11 -5.28 3.80
CA VAL A 251 -0.52 -6.60 3.98
C VAL A 251 -1.21 -7.33 5.12
N ALA A 252 -1.41 -8.64 4.91
CA ALA A 252 -1.97 -9.53 5.90
C ALA A 252 -0.96 -10.64 6.22
N ASP A 253 -0.52 -10.69 7.48
CA ASP A 253 0.21 -11.84 8.01
C ASP A 253 -0.80 -12.93 8.41
N VAL A 254 -0.77 -14.06 7.71
CA VAL A 254 -1.70 -15.19 7.89
C VAL A 254 -0.94 -16.40 8.43
N PRO A 255 -1.33 -16.92 9.61
CA PRO A 255 -0.81 -18.19 10.10
C PRO A 255 -1.47 -19.33 9.29
N LEU A 256 -0.67 -20.04 8.51
CA LEU A 256 -1.11 -21.18 7.71
C LEU A 256 -0.81 -22.47 8.48
N ALA A 257 -1.85 -23.24 8.79
CA ALA A 257 -1.69 -24.57 9.36
C ALA A 257 -1.41 -25.56 8.21
N LEU A 258 -0.13 -25.85 7.98
CA LEU A 258 0.34 -26.81 6.98
C LEU A 258 0.66 -28.15 7.64
N PHE A 259 0.89 -29.18 6.84
CA PHE A 259 1.15 -30.55 7.33
C PHE A 259 2.32 -30.65 8.33
N ASP A 260 3.36 -29.83 8.15
CA ASP A 260 4.59 -29.83 8.94
C ASP A 260 4.60 -28.80 10.08
N GLY A 261 3.52 -28.01 10.23
CA GLY A 261 3.39 -27.02 11.30
C GLY A 261 2.65 -25.76 10.88
N THR A 262 2.63 -24.78 11.78
CA THR A 262 2.05 -23.46 11.49
C THR A 262 3.12 -22.49 11.01
N HIS A 263 2.95 -21.97 9.80
CA HIS A 263 3.87 -21.03 9.17
C HIS A 263 3.21 -19.67 8.95
N LEU A 264 3.88 -18.59 9.32
CA LEU A 264 3.36 -17.24 9.11
C LEU A 264 3.79 -16.71 7.74
N HIS A 265 2.82 -16.46 6.86
CA HIS A 265 3.06 -15.93 5.52
C HIS A 265 2.37 -14.59 5.31
N ARG A 266 2.98 -13.73 4.50
CA ARG A 266 2.49 -12.38 4.21
C ARG A 266 1.87 -12.33 2.82
N PHE A 267 0.66 -11.79 2.76
CA PHE A 267 -0.11 -11.61 1.53
C PHE A 267 -0.41 -10.13 1.29
N LEU A 268 -0.41 -9.71 0.03
CA LEU A 268 -0.92 -8.42 -0.44
C LEU A 268 -2.43 -8.53 -0.60
N ILE A 269 -3.12 -7.54 -0.04
CA ILE A 269 -4.57 -7.45 -0.07
C ILE A 269 -4.94 -6.10 -0.68
N SER A 270 -5.90 -6.09 -1.60
CA SER A 270 -6.59 -4.86 -2.00
C SER A 270 -7.97 -4.83 -1.37
N ILE A 271 -8.36 -3.69 -0.81
CA ILE A 271 -9.70 -3.50 -0.24
C ILE A 271 -10.34 -2.29 -0.91
N SER A 272 -11.49 -2.51 -1.53
CA SER A 272 -12.23 -1.47 -2.26
C SER A 272 -13.58 -1.21 -1.61
N PHE A 273 -14.00 0.05 -1.57
CA PHE A 273 -15.30 0.45 -1.05
C PHE A 273 -16.34 0.55 -2.18
N HIS A 274 -17.48 -0.08 -1.97
CA HIS A 274 -18.62 -0.08 -2.87
C HIS A 274 -19.82 0.56 -2.18
N GLU A 275 -20.46 1.50 -2.88
CA GLU A 275 -21.68 2.17 -2.45
C GLU A 275 -22.72 1.99 -3.58
N ASN A 276 -23.83 1.34 -3.25
CA ASN A 276 -24.99 1.14 -4.11
C ASN A 276 -26.22 1.76 -3.44
N ASP A 277 -27.29 1.99 -4.21
CA ASP A 277 -28.56 2.49 -3.68
C ASP A 277 -29.06 1.60 -2.52
N GLY A 278 -28.90 2.10 -1.28
CA GLY A 278 -29.33 1.44 -0.05
C GLY A 278 -28.33 0.50 0.64
N SER A 279 -27.12 0.30 0.11
CA SER A 279 -26.10 -0.53 0.81
C SER A 279 -24.66 -0.07 0.53
N SER A 280 -23.81 -0.18 1.55
CA SER A 280 -22.37 0.06 1.44
C SER A 280 -21.60 -1.14 1.99
N PHE A 281 -20.52 -1.51 1.31
CA PHE A 281 -19.70 -2.64 1.70
C PHE A 281 -18.25 -2.49 1.19
N TYR A 282 -17.36 -3.24 1.81
CA TYR A 282 -15.97 -3.41 1.44
C TYR A 282 -15.78 -4.76 0.76
N VAL A 283 -14.97 -4.79 -0.30
CA VAL A 283 -14.52 -6.02 -0.95
C VAL A 283 -13.02 -6.13 -0.77
N ALA A 284 -12.57 -7.13 0.00
CA ALA A 284 -11.18 -7.50 0.15
C ALA A 284 -10.80 -8.59 -0.84
N ARG A 285 -9.67 -8.44 -1.51
CA ARG A 285 -9.15 -9.41 -2.49
C ARG A 285 -7.70 -9.79 -2.21
N ALA A 286 -7.37 -11.06 -2.45
CA ALA A 286 -6.04 -11.61 -2.29
C ALA A 286 -5.60 -12.31 -3.59
N PRO A 287 -5.05 -11.57 -4.57
CA PRO A 287 -4.72 -12.13 -5.90
C PRO A 287 -3.66 -13.23 -5.84
N GLN A 288 -2.81 -13.21 -4.81
CA GLN A 288 -1.77 -14.22 -4.60
C GLN A 288 -2.30 -15.58 -4.13
N ALA A 289 -3.56 -15.65 -3.67
CA ALA A 289 -4.14 -16.84 -3.06
C ALA A 289 -5.30 -17.40 -3.90
N GLY A 290 -5.18 -17.41 -5.23
CA GLY A 290 -6.26 -17.88 -6.12
C GLY A 290 -7.36 -16.85 -6.38
N ASP A 291 -7.02 -15.56 -6.31
CA ASP A 291 -7.95 -14.43 -6.51
C ASP A 291 -9.18 -14.47 -5.59
N LEU A 292 -8.98 -14.89 -4.33
CA LEU A 292 -10.03 -14.87 -3.31
C LEU A 292 -10.62 -13.48 -3.14
N SER A 293 -11.92 -13.42 -2.91
CA SER A 293 -12.68 -12.18 -2.70
C SER A 293 -13.68 -12.36 -1.55
N ILE A 294 -13.67 -11.43 -0.60
CA ILE A 294 -14.57 -11.40 0.55
C ILE A 294 -15.27 -10.05 0.62
N GLN A 295 -16.59 -10.09 0.81
CA GLN A 295 -17.43 -8.91 0.99
C GLN A 295 -17.83 -8.76 2.46
N SER A 296 -17.76 -7.55 3.01
CA SER A 296 -18.25 -7.24 4.35
C SER A 296 -18.72 -5.80 4.51
N GLN A 297 -19.52 -5.49 5.53
CA GLN A 297 -20.00 -4.14 5.82
C GLN A 297 -18.93 -3.24 6.44
N SER A 298 -17.88 -3.81 7.03
CA SER A 298 -16.78 -3.08 7.64
C SER A 298 -15.43 -3.47 7.03
N PHE A 299 -14.48 -2.53 7.07
CA PHE A 299 -13.11 -2.77 6.62
C PHE A 299 -12.43 -3.89 7.41
N ASP A 300 -12.60 -3.89 8.74
CA ASP A 300 -11.97 -4.87 9.63
C ASP A 300 -12.51 -6.28 9.40
N ASP A 301 -13.81 -6.42 9.21
CA ASP A 301 -14.42 -7.72 8.93
C ASP A 301 -14.04 -8.22 7.53
N ALA A 302 -13.90 -7.32 6.54
CA ALA A 302 -13.39 -7.70 5.22
C ALA A 302 -11.94 -8.20 5.31
N LEU A 303 -11.09 -7.52 6.10
CA LEU A 303 -9.70 -7.92 6.32
C LEU A 303 -9.59 -9.22 7.14
N ALA A 304 -10.44 -9.42 8.14
CA ALA A 304 -10.48 -10.66 8.91
C ALA A 304 -10.96 -11.83 8.04
N GLY A 305 -12.07 -11.64 7.33
CA GLY A 305 -12.65 -12.67 6.47
C GLY A 305 -11.71 -13.09 5.33
N ILE A 306 -10.97 -12.16 4.71
CA ILE A 306 -9.98 -12.54 3.69
C ILE A 306 -8.80 -13.33 4.29
N ARG A 307 -8.39 -13.04 5.53
CA ARG A 307 -7.34 -13.83 6.21
C ARG A 307 -7.80 -15.26 6.47
N ASP A 308 -9.04 -15.43 6.91
CA ASP A 308 -9.63 -16.74 7.14
C ASP A 308 -9.80 -17.52 5.83
N ALA A 309 -10.22 -16.84 4.76
CA ALA A 309 -10.33 -17.43 3.43
C ALA A 309 -8.96 -17.90 2.89
N ILE A 310 -7.91 -17.08 3.05
CA ILE A 310 -6.54 -17.48 2.68
C ILE A 310 -6.09 -18.70 3.49
N ALA A 311 -6.33 -18.71 4.80
CA ALA A 311 -5.96 -19.84 5.65
C ALA A 311 -6.69 -21.12 5.24
N LEU A 312 -7.96 -21.03 4.84
CA LEU A 312 -8.74 -22.16 4.35
C LEU A 312 -8.23 -22.66 2.99
N GLU A 313 -8.02 -21.76 2.03
CA GLU A 313 -7.50 -22.08 0.69
C GLU A 313 -6.11 -22.74 0.74
N CYS A 314 -5.29 -22.34 1.72
CA CYS A 314 -3.94 -22.87 1.89
C CYS A 314 -3.87 -24.13 2.75
N ARG A 315 -4.98 -24.56 3.38
CA ARG A 315 -4.99 -25.66 4.37
C ARG A 315 -4.48 -26.99 3.82
N GLU A 316 -4.76 -27.25 2.55
CA GLU A 316 -4.39 -28.50 1.88
C GLU A 316 -3.06 -28.39 1.11
N LYS A 317 -2.46 -27.19 1.05
CA LYS A 317 -1.21 -26.96 0.33
C LYS A 317 -0.01 -27.28 1.21
N THR A 318 1.06 -27.74 0.59
CA THR A 318 2.37 -27.95 1.22
C THR A 318 3.15 -26.63 1.33
N LEU A 319 4.15 -26.59 2.22
CA LEU A 319 5.04 -25.43 2.33
C LEU A 319 5.75 -25.11 1.00
N ALA A 320 6.08 -26.12 0.20
CA ALA A 320 6.68 -25.95 -1.12
C ALA A 320 5.73 -25.24 -2.10
N GLU A 321 4.46 -25.67 -2.14
CA GLU A 321 3.43 -25.02 -2.96
C GLU A 321 3.18 -23.58 -2.53
N ILE A 322 3.09 -23.32 -1.22
CA ILE A 322 2.95 -21.95 -0.69
C ILE A 322 4.17 -21.10 -1.03
N THR A 323 5.37 -21.66 -0.90
CA THR A 323 6.62 -20.95 -1.22
C THR A 323 6.72 -20.60 -2.70
N GLU A 324 6.32 -21.51 -3.59
CA GLU A 324 6.31 -21.24 -5.03
C GLU A 324 5.22 -20.23 -5.40
N MET A 325 4.02 -20.35 -4.83
CA MET A 325 2.90 -19.42 -5.02
C MET A 325 3.28 -17.98 -4.63
N LEU A 326 4.05 -17.81 -3.54
CA LEU A 326 4.46 -16.50 -3.02
C LEU A 326 5.83 -16.02 -3.54
N LYS A 327 6.49 -16.79 -4.41
CA LYS A 327 7.86 -16.54 -4.84
C LYS A 327 8.04 -15.21 -5.56
N VAL A 328 7.08 -14.85 -6.42
CA VAL A 328 7.07 -13.62 -7.20
C VAL A 328 5.77 -12.88 -6.90
N PRO A 329 5.79 -11.89 -5.99
CA PRO A 329 4.59 -11.16 -5.64
C PRO A 329 4.11 -10.31 -6.82
N PRO A 330 2.78 -10.15 -6.99
CA PRO A 330 2.23 -9.21 -7.95
C PRO A 330 2.48 -7.77 -7.49
N PHE A 331 2.27 -6.84 -8.41
CA PHE A 331 2.08 -5.44 -8.07
C PHE A 331 0.59 -5.14 -8.05
N LEU A 332 0.14 -4.38 -7.05
CA LEU A 332 -1.19 -3.80 -6.99
C LEU A 332 -1.09 -2.34 -7.38
N ALA A 333 -1.96 -1.88 -8.28
CA ALA A 333 -2.03 -0.49 -8.68
C ALA A 333 -3.49 -0.04 -8.70
N THR A 334 -3.71 1.26 -8.58
CA THR A 334 -5.02 1.84 -8.88
C THR A 334 -5.18 1.99 -10.39
N VAL A 335 -6.37 1.72 -10.91
CA VAL A 335 -6.71 1.84 -12.33
C VAL A 335 -7.95 2.71 -12.51
N ARG A 336 -7.97 3.56 -13.53
CA ARG A 336 -9.16 4.37 -13.82
C ARG A 336 -10.22 3.52 -14.51
N LEU A 337 -11.45 3.57 -14.01
CA LEU A 337 -12.58 2.87 -14.61
C LEU A 337 -13.35 3.79 -15.59
N PRO A 338 -13.86 3.27 -16.71
CA PRO A 338 -14.68 4.05 -17.63
C PRO A 338 -15.97 4.51 -16.93
N ARG A 339 -16.47 5.66 -17.38
CA ARG A 339 -17.79 6.15 -16.96
C ARG A 339 -18.85 5.21 -17.54
N THR A 340 -19.77 4.76 -16.68
CA THR A 340 -20.97 4.00 -17.06
C THR A 340 -22.04 4.92 -17.60
#